data_AF-A0A731UUB5-F1
#
_entry.id   AF-A0A731UUB5-F1
#
_cell.length_a   1.000
_cell.length_b   1.000
_cell.length_c   1.000
_cell.angle_alpha   90.00
_cell.angle_beta   90.00
_cell.angle_gamma   90.00
#
_symmetry.space_group_name_H-M   'P 1'
#
loop_
_entity.id
_entity.type
_entity.pdbx_description
1 polymer ?
#
loop_
_entity_poly.entity_id
_entity_poly.type
_entity_poly.pdbx_seq_one_letter_code
_entity_poly.pdbx_strand_id
1 'polypeptide(L)'
;MTHSLIIEEVLAHPQDISWLPWAVQYFFFIGIAACAALFACYLHWRKKDAATEENRALLIAITCAITAPLALTADLHQTARVWHFYAWPTPWSWMPWGALFLPLFTGFLALWFLAQQIKRLFNKSYNVTKWLALASALCAVGLLIYTGREVSVVLARPIWFSYAFPVAMFLSALQAFFALMIVAARRDSVRLPKILWGQIWTLAALGLVVAMWVSGDTLSGTAIRQWISVALSAKYYAVGWLALWVFTLLFCSLALRHPLSQLRRVLLALSALALCWLIRWTLLIQVQTVPKFNAQFNPYSLPGGTDGWLAILGTFGLWIALLIIIRETLNGLTRRLQHG
;
A
#
# COMPACT_ATOMS: atom_id res chain seq x y z
N MET A 1 -46.31 -35.35 22.08
CA MET A 1 -46.10 -34.50 20.90
C MET A 1 -44.64 -34.64 20.50
N THR A 2 -44.37 -35.45 19.47
CA THR A 2 -43.04 -35.62 18.90
C THR A 2 -42.71 -34.36 18.11
N HIS A 3 -41.71 -33.60 18.55
CA HIS A 3 -41.19 -32.48 17.77
C HIS A 3 -40.61 -33.05 16.47
N SER A 4 -41.35 -32.90 15.37
CA SER A 4 -40.82 -33.15 14.03
C SER A 4 -39.64 -32.22 13.82
N LEU A 5 -38.46 -32.80 13.57
CA LEU A 5 -37.25 -32.07 13.25
C LEU A 5 -37.48 -31.43 11.88
N ILE A 6 -37.84 -30.15 11.85
CA ILE A 6 -37.95 -29.36 10.62
C ILE A 6 -36.52 -29.01 10.22
N ILE A 7 -36.03 -29.67 9.17
CA ILE A 7 -34.76 -29.32 8.53
C ILE A 7 -35.09 -28.29 7.45
N GLU A 8 -34.80 -27.01 7.72
CA GLU A 8 -34.87 -25.96 6.71
C GLU A 8 -33.53 -25.90 5.96
N GLU A 9 -33.52 -26.38 4.71
CA GLU A 9 -32.35 -26.29 3.84
C GLU A 9 -32.42 -25.03 2.99
N VAL A 10 -31.46 -24.12 3.18
CA VAL A 10 -31.34 -22.89 2.38
C VAL A 10 -30.34 -23.12 1.25
N LEU A 11 -30.86 -23.42 0.06
CA LEU A 11 -30.07 -23.51 -1.17
C LEU A 11 -29.81 -22.09 -1.70
N ALA A 12 -28.57 -21.63 -1.61
CA ALA A 12 -28.13 -20.40 -2.25
C ALA A 12 -26.83 -20.63 -3.02
N HIS A 13 -26.61 -19.83 -4.07
CA HIS A 13 -25.38 -19.87 -4.83
C HIS A 13 -24.22 -19.29 -4.00
N PRO A 14 -23.04 -19.94 -3.97
CA PRO A 14 -21.85 -19.38 -3.34
C PRO A 14 -21.51 -18.02 -3.94
N GLN A 15 -21.07 -17.08 -3.11
CA GLN A 15 -20.62 -15.79 -3.61
C GLN A 15 -19.16 -15.88 -4.02
N ASP A 16 -18.88 -15.58 -5.29
CA ASP A 16 -17.51 -15.50 -5.78
C ASP A 16 -16.74 -14.32 -5.19
N ILE A 17 -15.44 -14.53 -5.04
CA ILE A 17 -14.48 -13.50 -4.62
C ILE A 17 -13.91 -12.86 -5.88
N SER A 18 -14.18 -11.56 -6.03
CA SER A 18 -13.81 -10.81 -7.22
C SER A 18 -12.36 -10.33 -7.19
N TRP A 19 -11.84 -10.01 -6.00
CA TRP A 19 -10.45 -9.56 -5.83
C TRP A 19 -9.62 -10.64 -5.15
N LEU A 20 -8.51 -11.00 -5.81
CA LEU A 20 -7.59 -12.01 -5.34
C LEU A 20 -6.46 -11.38 -4.50
N PRO A 21 -5.63 -12.19 -3.84
CA PRO A 21 -4.42 -11.73 -3.14
C PRO A 21 -3.50 -10.83 -3.97
N TRP A 22 -3.53 -10.92 -5.30
CA TRP A 22 -2.83 -10.03 -6.23
C TRP A 22 -3.23 -8.57 -6.07
N ALA A 23 -4.53 -8.28 -5.98
CA ALA A 23 -5.04 -6.93 -5.72
C ALA A 23 -4.45 -6.37 -4.41
N VAL A 24 -4.40 -7.17 -3.34
CA VAL A 24 -3.80 -6.76 -2.06
C VAL A 24 -2.35 -6.30 -2.26
N GLN A 25 -1.56 -7.03 -3.05
CA GLN A 25 -0.17 -6.66 -3.34
C GLN A 25 -0.08 -5.39 -4.17
N TYR A 26 -0.94 -5.24 -5.18
CA TYR A 26 -1.03 -4.02 -5.98
C TYR A 26 -1.29 -2.79 -5.09
N PHE A 27 -2.37 -2.79 -4.30
CA PHE A 27 -2.73 -1.68 -3.41
C PHE A 27 -1.67 -1.41 -2.33
N PHE A 28 -0.93 -2.44 -1.92
CA PHE A 28 0.19 -2.33 -0.98
C PHE A 28 1.38 -1.61 -1.60
N PHE A 29 1.92 -2.15 -2.69
CA PHE A 29 3.12 -1.60 -3.33
C PHE A 29 2.86 -0.23 -3.97
N ILE A 30 1.73 -0.03 -4.66
CA ILE A 30 1.45 1.26 -5.30
C ILE A 30 1.23 2.37 -4.26
N GLY A 31 0.62 2.05 -3.11
CA GLY A 31 0.45 2.98 -2.02
C GLY A 31 1.79 3.44 -1.44
N ILE A 32 2.71 2.50 -1.20
CA ILE A 32 4.07 2.81 -0.75
C ILE A 32 4.81 3.65 -1.80
N ALA A 33 4.70 3.27 -3.09
CA ALA A 33 5.36 3.97 -4.18
C ALA A 33 4.88 5.43 -4.30
N ALA A 34 3.57 5.66 -4.24
CA ALA A 34 2.99 6.99 -4.30
C ALA A 34 3.41 7.85 -3.10
N CYS A 35 3.38 7.31 -1.88
CA CYS A 35 3.85 8.00 -0.68
C CYS A 35 5.34 8.37 -0.78
N ALA A 36 6.16 7.44 -1.27
CA ALA A 36 7.59 7.65 -1.47
C ALA A 36 7.88 8.72 -2.52
N ALA A 37 7.15 8.75 -3.63
CA ALA A 37 7.27 9.76 -4.67
C ALA A 37 6.88 11.16 -4.17
N LEU A 38 5.78 11.29 -3.41
CA LEU A 38 5.37 12.55 -2.79
C LEU A 38 6.42 13.07 -1.81
N PHE A 39 6.95 12.18 -0.96
CA PHE A 39 8.00 12.55 -0.02
C PHE A 39 9.29 12.96 -0.72
N ALA A 40 9.71 12.23 -1.76
CA ALA A 40 10.86 12.59 -2.58
C ALA A 40 10.66 13.96 -3.25
N CYS A 41 9.44 14.27 -3.73
CA CYS A 41 9.16 15.53 -4.42
C CYS A 41 9.25 16.71 -3.44
N TYR A 42 8.71 16.52 -2.24
CA TYR A 42 8.86 17.47 -1.14
C TYR A 42 10.34 17.71 -0.79
N LEU A 43 11.16 16.65 -0.73
CA LEU A 43 12.60 16.79 -0.49
C LEU A 43 13.33 17.50 -1.62
N HIS A 44 12.99 17.19 -2.87
CA HIS A 44 13.56 17.81 -4.07
C HIS A 44 13.41 19.33 -4.05
N TRP A 45 12.23 19.83 -3.63
CA TRP A 45 11.96 21.26 -3.59
C TRP A 45 12.61 21.99 -2.41
N ARG A 46 12.85 21.30 -1.29
CA ARG A 46 13.44 21.91 -0.09
C ARG A 46 14.94 22.25 -0.21
N LYS A 47 15.65 21.78 -1.24
CA LYS A 47 17.06 22.05 -1.64
C LYS A 47 18.18 21.92 -0.59
N LYS A 48 17.90 21.92 0.71
CA LYS A 48 18.90 21.78 1.80
C LYS A 48 19.25 20.31 1.98
N ASP A 49 20.49 19.89 1.69
CA ASP A 49 21.17 18.63 2.06
C ASP A 49 20.31 17.35 2.13
N ALA A 50 19.38 17.18 1.17
CA ALA A 50 18.36 16.13 1.20
C ALA A 50 18.63 14.98 0.23
N ALA A 51 19.66 15.09 -0.61
CA ALA A 51 19.87 14.23 -1.76
C ALA A 51 19.96 12.74 -1.39
N THR A 52 20.57 12.39 -0.25
CA THR A 52 20.66 10.99 0.19
C THR A 52 19.30 10.39 0.54
N GLU A 53 18.45 11.14 1.25
CA GLU A 53 17.11 10.66 1.62
C GLU A 53 16.16 10.70 0.42
N GLU A 54 16.29 11.69 -0.47
CA GLU A 54 15.57 11.74 -1.74
C GLU A 54 15.87 10.48 -2.58
N ASN A 55 17.15 10.12 -2.73
CA ASN A 55 17.55 8.93 -3.49
C ASN A 55 17.04 7.63 -2.88
N ARG A 56 16.98 7.53 -1.55
CA ARG A 56 16.40 6.36 -0.86
C ARG A 56 14.90 6.28 -1.08
N ALA A 57 14.20 7.40 -0.95
CA ALA A 57 12.76 7.47 -1.21
C ALA A 57 12.45 7.10 -2.67
N LEU A 58 13.23 7.61 -3.63
CA LEU A 58 13.07 7.26 -5.05
C LEU A 58 13.39 5.79 -5.33
N LEU A 59 14.39 5.20 -4.66
CA LEU A 59 14.68 3.76 -4.77
C LEU A 59 13.52 2.90 -4.26
N ILE A 60 12.94 3.26 -3.12
CA ILE A 60 11.73 2.60 -2.60
C ILE A 60 10.57 2.80 -3.59
N ALA A 61 10.38 4.02 -4.09
CA ALA A 61 9.31 4.35 -5.02
C ALA A 61 9.39 3.51 -6.30
N ILE A 62 10.56 3.47 -6.97
CA ILE A 62 10.69 2.78 -8.25
C ILE A 62 10.57 1.26 -8.12
N THR A 63 11.14 0.67 -7.06
CA THR A 63 11.04 -0.78 -6.83
C THR A 63 9.59 -1.18 -6.60
N CYS A 64 8.86 -0.47 -5.75
CA CYS A 64 7.43 -0.72 -5.52
C CYS A 64 6.57 -0.40 -6.76
N ALA A 65 6.89 0.66 -7.51
CA ALA A 65 6.16 1.06 -8.72
C ALA A 65 6.33 0.08 -9.88
N ILE A 66 7.41 -0.71 -9.92
CA ILE A 66 7.58 -1.82 -10.87
C ILE A 66 6.84 -3.06 -10.38
N THR A 67 6.91 -3.39 -9.09
CA THR A 67 6.23 -4.57 -8.54
C THR A 67 4.70 -4.47 -8.63
N ALA A 68 4.11 -3.29 -8.39
CA ALA A 68 2.66 -3.15 -8.29
C ALA A 68 1.91 -3.45 -9.61
N PRO A 69 2.29 -2.89 -10.78
CA PRO A 69 1.64 -3.23 -12.05
C PRO A 69 1.77 -4.70 -12.41
N LEU A 70 2.87 -5.37 -12.05
CA LEU A 70 3.04 -6.80 -12.31
C LEU A 70 2.04 -7.63 -11.50
N ALA A 71 1.81 -7.27 -10.23
CA ALA A 71 0.74 -7.88 -9.45
C ALA A 71 -0.64 -7.61 -10.05
N LEU A 72 -0.89 -6.38 -10.52
CA LEU A 72 -2.15 -6.03 -11.18
C LEU A 72 -2.38 -6.82 -12.47
N THR A 73 -1.35 -7.03 -13.29
CA THR A 73 -1.48 -7.83 -14.52
C THR A 73 -1.89 -9.27 -14.22
N ALA A 74 -1.41 -9.86 -13.13
CA ALA A 74 -1.84 -11.19 -12.72
C ALA A 74 -3.32 -11.20 -12.26
N ASP A 75 -3.79 -10.14 -11.60
CA ASP A 75 -5.18 -9.99 -11.15
C ASP A 75 -6.18 -9.83 -12.32
N LEU A 76 -5.75 -9.30 -13.47
CA LEU A 76 -6.65 -9.06 -14.60
C LEU A 76 -7.17 -10.33 -15.30
N HIS A 77 -6.55 -11.49 -15.09
CA HIS A 77 -6.81 -12.78 -15.76
C HIS A 77 -6.71 -12.79 -17.31
N GLN A 78 -7.06 -11.69 -17.99
CA GLN A 78 -7.00 -11.45 -19.43
C GLN A 78 -6.21 -10.16 -19.73
N THR A 79 -4.91 -10.19 -19.45
CA THR A 79 -3.98 -9.06 -19.62
C THR A 79 -4.00 -8.43 -21.01
N ALA A 80 -4.24 -9.22 -22.05
CA ALA A 80 -4.30 -8.74 -23.43
C ALA A 80 -5.45 -7.74 -23.69
N ARG A 81 -6.44 -7.63 -22.80
CA ARG A 81 -7.58 -6.70 -22.96
C ARG A 81 -7.37 -5.34 -22.31
N VAL A 82 -6.21 -5.07 -21.69
CA VAL A 82 -5.91 -3.77 -21.07
C VAL A 82 -6.10 -2.60 -22.04
N TRP A 83 -5.86 -2.80 -23.34
CA TRP A 83 -6.05 -1.74 -24.33
C TRP A 83 -7.50 -1.22 -24.44
N HIS A 84 -8.49 -2.03 -24.04
CA HIS A 84 -9.91 -1.64 -24.08
C HIS A 84 -10.19 -0.43 -23.19
N PHE A 85 -9.45 -0.26 -22.08
CA PHE A 85 -9.60 0.91 -21.21
C PHE A 85 -9.31 2.23 -21.93
N TYR A 86 -8.47 2.20 -22.97
CA TYR A 86 -8.11 3.39 -23.76
C TYR A 86 -8.99 3.55 -25.00
N ALA A 87 -9.41 2.45 -25.63
CA ALA A 87 -10.29 2.51 -26.81
C ALA A 87 -11.72 2.91 -26.45
N TRP A 88 -12.25 2.41 -25.32
CA TRP A 88 -13.63 2.63 -24.90
C TRP A 88 -13.70 3.07 -23.42
N PRO A 89 -13.23 4.29 -23.10
CA PRO A 89 -13.21 4.78 -21.73
C PRO A 89 -14.62 4.98 -21.19
N THR A 90 -14.87 4.52 -19.96
CA THR A 90 -16.10 4.75 -19.20
C THR A 90 -15.85 5.78 -18.08
N PRO A 91 -15.89 7.10 -18.38
CA PRO A 91 -15.37 8.14 -17.48
C PRO A 91 -16.11 8.25 -16.13
N TRP A 92 -17.33 7.71 -16.04
CA TRP A 92 -18.12 7.63 -14.82
C TRP A 92 -17.65 6.51 -13.86
N SER A 93 -16.83 5.56 -14.33
CA SER A 93 -16.18 4.55 -13.50
C SER A 93 -14.82 5.06 -13.03
N TRP A 94 -14.36 4.60 -11.86
CA TRP A 94 -13.01 4.90 -11.38
C TRP A 94 -11.93 4.10 -12.13
N MET A 95 -12.27 2.96 -12.72
CA MET A 95 -11.30 2.04 -13.34
C MET A 95 -10.46 2.65 -14.49
N PRO A 96 -11.03 3.39 -15.47
CA PRO A 96 -10.23 3.99 -16.55
C PRO A 96 -9.21 5.03 -16.06
N TRP A 97 -9.50 5.72 -14.95
CA TRP A 97 -8.56 6.65 -14.33
C TRP A 97 -7.33 5.93 -13.78
N GLY A 98 -7.51 4.72 -13.24
CA GLY A 98 -6.41 3.84 -12.86
C GLY A 98 -5.52 3.46 -14.03
N ALA A 99 -6.15 3.03 -15.13
CA ALA A 99 -5.45 2.70 -16.37
C ALA A 99 -4.64 3.90 -16.92
N LEU A 100 -5.12 5.14 -16.74
CA LEU A 100 -4.39 6.34 -17.13
C LEU A 100 -3.25 6.70 -16.16
N PHE A 101 -3.54 6.81 -14.86
CA PHE A 101 -2.59 7.31 -13.87
C PHE A 101 -1.43 6.35 -13.62
N LEU A 102 -1.66 5.04 -13.68
CA LEU A 102 -0.65 4.04 -13.40
C LEU A 102 0.56 4.11 -14.35
N PRO A 103 0.41 4.02 -15.69
CA PRO A 103 1.54 4.13 -16.62
C PRO A 103 2.19 5.52 -16.63
N LEU A 104 1.40 6.59 -16.45
CA LEU A 104 1.94 7.95 -16.34
C LEU A 104 2.82 8.10 -15.10
N PHE A 105 2.34 7.63 -13.95
CA PHE A 105 3.09 7.67 -12.70
C PHE A 105 4.39 6.88 -12.80
N THR A 106 4.33 5.63 -13.27
CA THR A 106 5.52 4.77 -13.39
C THR A 106 6.51 5.35 -14.40
N GLY A 107 6.04 5.86 -15.54
CA GLY A 107 6.87 6.50 -16.56
C GLY A 107 7.57 7.76 -16.05
N PHE A 108 6.83 8.73 -15.49
CA PHE A 108 7.43 9.94 -14.94
C PHE A 108 8.38 9.64 -13.78
N LEU A 109 8.02 8.70 -12.90
CA LEU A 109 8.87 8.30 -11.78
C LEU A 109 10.17 7.65 -12.25
N ALA A 110 10.11 6.78 -13.27
CA ALA A 110 11.29 6.14 -13.85
C ALA A 110 12.22 7.17 -14.50
N LEU A 111 11.66 8.11 -15.28
CA LEU A 111 12.43 9.21 -15.88
C LEU A 111 13.06 10.11 -14.83
N TRP A 112 12.31 10.44 -13.77
CA TRP A 112 12.83 11.24 -12.67
C TRP A 112 13.94 10.52 -11.91
N PHE A 113 13.74 9.24 -11.57
CA PHE A 113 14.77 8.41 -10.93
C PHE A 113 16.04 8.36 -11.78
N LEU A 114 15.92 8.09 -13.08
CA LEU A 114 17.05 8.03 -14.00
C LEU A 114 17.79 9.37 -14.06
N ALA A 115 17.06 10.48 -14.22
CA ALA A 115 17.66 11.81 -14.26
C ALA A 115 18.39 12.16 -12.94
N GLN A 116 17.87 11.73 -11.80
CA GLN A 116 18.52 11.92 -10.50
C GLN A 116 19.78 11.05 -10.36
N GLN A 117 19.77 9.80 -10.85
CA GLN A 117 20.96 8.96 -10.86
C GLN A 117 22.03 9.50 -11.82
N ILE A 118 21.64 10.02 -12.99
CA ILE A 118 22.57 10.68 -13.93
C ILE A 118 23.21 11.90 -13.28
N LYS A 119 22.43 12.72 -12.56
CA LYS A 119 22.97 13.85 -11.81
C LYS A 119 23.98 13.40 -10.76
N ARG A 120 23.72 12.30 -10.06
CA ARG A 120 24.63 11.76 -9.06
C ARG A 120 25.93 11.19 -9.66
N LEU A 121 25.84 10.52 -10.80
CA LEU A 121 26.96 9.82 -11.43
C LEU A 121 27.83 10.75 -12.29
N PHE A 122 27.23 11.67 -13.04
CA PHE A 122 27.91 12.53 -14.02
C PHE A 122 27.90 14.02 -13.65
N ASN A 123 27.36 14.39 -12.50
CA ASN A 123 27.17 15.78 -12.04
C ASN A 123 26.39 16.69 -13.02
N LYS A 124 25.63 16.10 -13.95
CA LYS A 124 24.79 16.81 -14.92
C LYS A 124 23.37 17.00 -14.36
N SER A 125 22.97 18.25 -14.14
CA SER A 125 21.63 18.57 -13.67
C SER A 125 20.75 19.02 -14.84
N TYR A 126 19.58 18.42 -15.00
CA TYR A 126 18.59 18.82 -16.00
C TYR A 126 17.47 19.63 -15.36
N ASN A 127 17.09 20.77 -15.96
CA ASN A 127 15.93 21.55 -15.50
C ASN A 127 14.62 20.76 -15.56
N VAL A 128 14.55 19.77 -16.44
CA VAL A 128 13.40 18.87 -16.62
C VAL A 128 13.09 18.04 -15.37
N THR A 129 14.08 17.79 -14.49
CA THR A 129 13.88 17.01 -13.25
C THR A 129 12.79 17.56 -12.34
N LYS A 130 12.65 18.89 -12.26
CA LYS A 130 11.60 19.54 -11.45
C LYS A 130 10.21 19.24 -11.98
N TRP A 131 10.05 19.28 -13.31
CA TRP A 131 8.78 18.99 -13.97
C TRP A 131 8.42 17.52 -13.86
N LEU A 132 9.41 16.63 -13.99
CA LEU A 132 9.21 15.20 -13.76
C LEU A 132 8.81 14.90 -12.32
N ALA A 133 9.47 15.52 -11.33
CA ALA A 133 9.10 15.37 -9.92
C ALA A 133 7.66 15.84 -9.65
N LEU A 134 7.28 16.99 -10.19
CA LEU A 134 5.93 17.53 -10.06
C LEU A 134 4.89 16.65 -10.77
N ALA A 135 5.18 16.19 -11.99
CA ALA A 135 4.30 15.29 -12.74
C ALA A 135 4.10 13.96 -12.00
N SER A 136 5.18 13.34 -11.51
CA SER A 136 5.12 12.15 -10.67
C SER A 136 4.29 12.38 -9.40
N ALA A 137 4.44 13.53 -8.74
CA ALA A 137 3.67 13.86 -7.55
C ALA A 137 2.17 14.03 -7.86
N LEU A 138 1.81 14.71 -8.95
CA LEU A 138 0.43 14.87 -9.38
C LEU A 138 -0.20 13.51 -9.74
N CYS A 139 0.51 12.67 -10.49
CA CYS A 139 0.03 11.32 -10.79
C CYS A 139 -0.05 10.44 -9.53
N ALA A 140 0.84 10.61 -8.55
CA ALA A 140 0.77 9.91 -7.26
C ALA A 140 -0.50 10.29 -6.47
N VAL A 141 -0.86 11.59 -6.43
CA VAL A 141 -2.12 12.03 -5.83
C VAL A 141 -3.31 11.43 -6.56
N GLY A 142 -3.29 11.46 -7.91
CA GLY A 142 -4.32 10.82 -8.74
C GLY A 142 -4.48 9.33 -8.43
N LEU A 143 -3.39 8.58 -8.33
CA LEU A 143 -3.39 7.16 -7.95
C LEU A 143 -3.95 6.91 -6.56
N LEU A 144 -3.57 7.70 -5.56
CA LEU A 144 -4.07 7.53 -4.20
C LEU A 144 -5.58 7.79 -4.12
N ILE A 145 -6.08 8.79 -4.86
CA ILE A 145 -7.51 9.08 -4.97
C ILE A 145 -8.21 7.93 -5.68
N TYR A 146 -7.74 7.54 -6.86
CA TYR A 146 -8.33 6.45 -7.65
C TYR A 146 -8.42 5.15 -6.85
N THR A 147 -7.29 4.69 -6.29
CA THR A 147 -7.22 3.42 -5.55
C THR A 147 -8.13 3.41 -4.33
N GLY A 148 -8.24 4.53 -3.61
CA GLY A 148 -9.19 4.63 -2.50
C GLY A 148 -10.65 4.70 -2.95
N ARG A 149 -10.93 5.42 -4.04
CA ARG A 149 -12.29 5.63 -4.54
C ARG A 149 -12.88 4.42 -5.24
N GLU A 150 -12.08 3.62 -5.92
CA GLU A 150 -12.51 2.39 -6.58
C GLU A 150 -13.30 1.48 -5.62
N VAL A 151 -12.84 1.35 -4.38
CA VAL A 151 -13.53 0.59 -3.33
C VAL A 151 -14.59 1.42 -2.62
N SER A 152 -14.25 2.66 -2.23
CA SER A 152 -15.09 3.42 -1.30
C SER A 152 -16.40 3.97 -1.86
N VAL A 153 -16.63 3.88 -3.17
CA VAL A 153 -17.91 4.26 -3.79
C VAL A 153 -18.93 3.14 -3.83
N VAL A 154 -18.53 1.91 -3.52
CA VAL A 154 -19.37 0.72 -3.72
C VAL A 154 -20.42 0.62 -2.62
N LEU A 155 -21.58 1.23 -2.86
CA LEU A 155 -22.75 1.19 -1.96
C LEU A 155 -23.20 -0.22 -1.61
N ALA A 156 -23.06 -1.16 -2.55
CA ALA A 156 -23.52 -2.53 -2.36
C ALA A 156 -22.67 -3.33 -1.34
N ARG A 157 -21.54 -2.78 -0.87
CA ARG A 157 -20.81 -3.31 0.28
C ARG A 157 -20.69 -2.20 1.34
N PRO A 158 -21.58 -2.16 2.33
CA PRO A 158 -21.63 -1.11 3.35
C PRO A 158 -20.29 -0.78 4.01
N ILE A 159 -19.47 -1.79 4.33
CA ILE A 159 -18.15 -1.60 4.95
C ILE A 159 -17.23 -0.80 4.02
N TRP A 160 -17.27 -1.02 2.71
CA TRP A 160 -16.45 -0.28 1.75
C TRP A 160 -16.91 1.17 1.60
N PHE A 161 -18.23 1.42 1.62
CA PHE A 161 -18.82 2.72 1.35
C PHE A 161 -18.53 3.77 2.43
N SER A 162 -17.33 4.37 2.41
CA SER A 162 -16.89 5.35 3.40
C SER A 162 -15.75 6.24 2.90
N TYR A 163 -15.81 7.53 3.23
CA TYR A 163 -14.69 8.46 3.01
C TYR A 163 -13.50 8.20 3.94
N ALA A 164 -13.69 7.48 5.04
CA ALA A 164 -12.59 7.10 5.92
C ALA A 164 -11.71 6.02 5.30
N PHE A 165 -12.24 5.21 4.38
CA PHE A 165 -11.51 4.13 3.73
C PHE A 165 -10.29 4.64 2.92
N PRO A 166 -10.41 5.60 1.98
CA PRO A 166 -9.26 6.14 1.26
C PRO A 166 -8.20 6.72 2.20
N VAL A 167 -8.63 7.41 3.26
CA VAL A 167 -7.74 8.05 4.24
C VAL A 167 -6.98 6.99 5.03
N ALA A 168 -7.65 5.93 5.50
CA ALA A 168 -6.99 4.82 6.20
C ALA A 168 -6.01 4.05 5.29
N MET A 169 -6.37 3.84 4.02
CA MET A 169 -5.49 3.20 3.03
C MET A 169 -4.23 4.02 2.75
N PHE A 170 -4.36 5.35 2.68
CA PHE A 170 -3.25 6.27 2.52
C PHE A 170 -2.36 6.32 3.78
N LEU A 171 -2.94 6.55 4.96
CA LEU A 171 -2.18 6.65 6.22
C LEU A 171 -1.46 5.35 6.56
N SER A 172 -2.06 4.18 6.26
CA SER A 172 -1.40 2.88 6.42
C SER A 172 -0.24 2.68 5.44
N ALA A 173 -0.35 3.15 4.18
CA ALA A 173 0.77 3.15 3.24
C ALA A 173 1.92 4.05 3.70
N LEU A 174 1.61 5.22 4.28
CA LEU A 174 2.61 6.09 4.91
C LEU A 174 3.37 5.40 6.04
N GLN A 175 2.71 4.53 6.83
CA GLN A 175 3.39 3.73 7.86
C GLN A 175 4.46 2.83 7.27
N ALA A 176 4.10 2.04 6.26
CA ALA A 176 5.03 1.16 5.56
C ALA A 176 6.19 1.96 4.95
N PHE A 177 5.89 3.08 4.29
CA PHE A 177 6.90 3.95 3.69
C PHE A 177 7.90 4.51 4.71
N PHE A 178 7.43 5.14 5.79
CA PHE A 178 8.33 5.72 6.79
C PHE A 178 9.17 4.65 7.47
N ALA A 179 8.61 3.46 7.70
CA ALA A 179 9.35 2.37 8.31
C ALA A 179 10.49 1.86 7.41
N LEU A 180 10.27 1.78 6.09
CA LEU A 180 11.33 1.48 5.12
C LEU A 180 12.41 2.57 5.10
N MET A 181 12.02 3.85 5.19
CA MET A 181 12.96 4.96 5.30
C MET A 181 13.81 4.89 6.58
N ILE A 182 13.25 4.48 7.72
CA ILE A 182 13.97 4.31 8.99
C ILE A 182 15.02 3.20 8.92
N VAL A 183 14.70 2.09 8.26
CA VAL A 183 15.66 0.99 8.02
C VAL A 183 16.76 1.44 7.05
N ALA A 184 16.40 2.17 5.99
CA ALA A 184 17.36 2.67 5.01
C ALA A 184 18.24 3.81 5.54
N ALA A 185 17.78 4.54 6.57
CA ALA A 185 18.49 5.66 7.15
C ALA A 185 19.77 5.24 7.91
N ARG A 186 20.84 6.03 7.73
CA ARG A 186 22.05 5.89 8.56
C ARG A 186 21.72 6.23 10.01
N ARG A 187 22.44 5.61 10.96
CA ARG A 187 22.20 5.84 12.40
C ARG A 187 22.33 7.31 12.78
N ASP A 188 23.30 8.01 12.20
CA ASP A 188 23.62 9.41 12.52
C ASP A 188 22.92 10.42 11.58
N SER A 189 21.88 9.98 10.85
CA SER A 189 21.14 10.90 9.98
C SER A 189 20.38 11.93 10.83
N VAL A 190 20.70 13.20 10.64
CA VAL A 190 20.02 14.35 11.29
C VAL A 190 18.51 14.38 11.01
N ARG A 191 18.04 13.70 9.96
CA ARG A 191 16.62 13.62 9.59
C ARG A 191 15.90 12.43 10.19
N LEU A 192 16.60 11.44 10.73
CA LEU A 192 15.98 10.25 11.30
C LEU A 192 14.94 10.59 12.38
N PRO A 193 15.19 11.52 13.33
CA PRO A 193 14.16 11.92 14.29
C PRO A 193 12.93 12.55 13.64
N LYS A 194 13.10 13.33 12.55
CA LYS A 194 11.98 13.95 11.82
C LYS A 194 11.13 12.90 11.11
N ILE A 195 11.75 11.86 10.56
CA ILE A 195 11.06 10.74 9.92
C ILE A 195 10.28 9.93 10.98
N LEU A 196 10.89 9.66 12.14
CA LEU A 196 10.23 8.99 13.27
C LEU A 196 9.02 9.78 13.77
N TRP A 197 9.16 11.09 13.98
CA TRP A 197 8.03 11.95 14.32
C TRP A 197 6.94 11.92 13.25
N GLY A 198 7.31 11.95 11.97
CA GLY A 198 6.37 11.80 10.85
C GLY A 198 5.60 10.47 10.93
N GLN A 199 6.28 9.38 11.27
CA GLN A 199 5.64 8.07 11.45
C GLN A 199 4.66 8.10 12.64
N ILE A 200 5.06 8.64 13.80
CA ILE A 200 4.17 8.72 14.98
C ILE A 200 2.92 9.55 14.68
N TRP A 201 3.08 10.73 14.07
CA TRP A 201 1.94 11.60 13.75
C TRP A 201 0.97 10.93 12.78
N THR A 202 1.49 10.27 11.74
CA THR A 202 0.65 9.56 10.78
C THR A 202 0.03 8.30 11.37
N LEU A 203 0.69 7.65 12.34
CA LEU A 203 0.17 6.46 13.04
C LEU A 203 -0.94 6.85 14.01
N ALA A 204 -0.78 7.97 14.71
CA ALA A 204 -1.82 8.57 15.54
C ALA A 204 -3.03 8.99 14.70
N ALA A 205 -2.79 9.65 13.55
CA ALA A 205 -3.86 9.99 12.62
C ALA A 205 -4.59 8.75 12.08
N LEU A 206 -3.87 7.66 11.78
CA LEU A 206 -4.48 6.39 11.36
C LEU A 206 -5.40 5.83 12.45
N GLY A 207 -4.91 5.79 13.69
CA GLY A 207 -5.70 5.32 14.84
C GLY A 207 -6.95 6.18 15.05
N LEU A 208 -6.81 7.51 14.95
CA LEU A 208 -7.93 8.45 15.06
C LEU A 208 -8.98 8.25 13.96
N VAL A 209 -8.55 8.14 12.70
CA VAL A 209 -9.44 7.92 11.57
C VAL A 209 -10.18 6.59 11.70
N VAL A 210 -9.49 5.50 12.08
CA VAL A 210 -10.13 4.21 12.30
C VAL A 210 -11.11 4.26 13.48
N ALA A 211 -10.74 4.91 14.59
CA ALA A 211 -11.63 5.08 15.74
C ALA A 211 -12.91 5.84 15.36
N MET A 212 -12.77 7.00 14.71
CA MET A 212 -13.91 7.80 14.21
C MET A 212 -14.77 7.02 13.21
N TRP A 213 -14.14 6.24 12.34
CA TRP A 213 -14.85 5.45 11.34
C TRP A 213 -15.70 4.35 11.98
N VAL A 214 -15.13 3.61 12.93
CA VAL A 214 -15.83 2.53 13.65
C VAL A 214 -16.89 3.09 14.60
N SER A 215 -16.66 4.26 15.22
CA SER A 215 -17.61 4.87 16.15
C SER A 215 -18.72 5.68 15.47
N GLY A 216 -18.52 6.11 14.22
CA GLY A 216 -19.46 7.00 13.53
C GLY A 216 -20.79 6.31 13.17
N ASP A 217 -21.87 7.08 13.18
CA ASP A 217 -23.23 6.63 12.80
C ASP A 217 -23.46 6.69 11.28
N THR A 218 -22.48 6.20 10.54
CA THR A 218 -22.55 6.04 9.08
C THR A 218 -22.91 4.61 8.73
N LEU A 219 -23.43 4.38 7.52
CA LEU A 219 -23.73 3.04 6.99
C LEU A 219 -22.53 2.08 7.13
N SER A 220 -21.31 2.56 6.86
CA SER A 220 -20.09 1.77 6.98
C SER A 220 -19.71 1.52 8.44
N GLY A 221 -19.81 2.54 9.30
CA GLY A 221 -19.52 2.41 10.74
C GLY A 221 -20.43 1.38 11.43
N THR A 222 -21.74 1.44 11.17
CA THR A 222 -22.70 0.45 11.70
C THR A 222 -22.41 -0.96 11.18
N ALA A 223 -22.12 -1.10 9.88
CA ALA A 223 -21.79 -2.39 9.27
C ALA A 223 -20.50 -2.99 9.84
N ILE A 224 -19.47 -2.19 10.13
CA ILE A 224 -18.25 -2.68 10.79
C ILE A 224 -18.54 -3.18 12.20
N ARG A 225 -19.30 -2.41 12.99
CA ARG A 225 -19.68 -2.83 14.36
C ARG A 225 -20.48 -4.14 14.36
N GLN A 226 -21.44 -4.25 13.45
CA GLN A 226 -22.20 -5.48 13.26
C GLN A 226 -21.30 -6.64 12.83
N TRP A 227 -20.41 -6.43 11.86
CA TRP A 227 -19.47 -7.45 11.39
C TRP A 227 -18.57 -7.96 12.51
N ILE A 228 -18.01 -7.06 13.33
CA ILE A 228 -17.20 -7.42 14.49
C ILE A 228 -18.03 -8.18 15.53
N SER A 229 -19.31 -7.84 15.73
CA SER A 229 -20.15 -8.52 16.72
C SER A 229 -20.48 -9.96 16.32
N VAL A 230 -20.72 -10.20 15.04
CA VAL A 230 -21.20 -11.49 14.49
C VAL A 230 -20.06 -12.41 14.08
N ALA A 231 -19.02 -11.89 13.43
CA ALA A 231 -17.95 -12.71 12.84
C ALA A 231 -16.72 -12.77 13.76
N LEU A 232 -16.36 -13.98 14.20
CA LEU A 232 -15.16 -14.20 15.01
C LEU A 232 -13.88 -13.83 14.24
N SER A 233 -13.83 -14.09 12.94
CA SER A 233 -12.71 -13.69 12.07
C SER A 233 -12.49 -12.18 12.12
N ALA A 234 -13.55 -11.37 12.05
CA ALA A 234 -13.46 -9.91 12.11
C ALA A 234 -12.86 -9.43 13.44
N LYS A 235 -13.21 -10.07 14.56
CA LYS A 235 -12.60 -9.79 15.88
C LYS A 235 -11.09 -10.04 15.86
N TYR A 236 -10.64 -11.17 15.33
CA TYR A 236 -9.21 -11.48 15.24
C TYR A 236 -8.45 -10.49 14.37
N TYR A 237 -9.01 -10.07 13.23
CA TYR A 237 -8.39 -9.03 12.40
C TYR A 237 -8.32 -7.68 13.12
N ALA A 238 -9.38 -7.27 13.82
CA ALA A 238 -9.39 -6.03 14.60
C ALA A 238 -8.34 -6.04 15.73
N VAL A 239 -8.21 -7.16 16.45
CA VAL A 239 -7.16 -7.34 17.47
C VAL A 239 -5.77 -7.32 16.81
N GLY A 240 -5.60 -7.96 15.65
CA GLY A 240 -4.36 -7.93 14.89
C GLY A 240 -3.95 -6.52 14.45
N TRP A 241 -4.92 -5.71 14.00
CA TRP A 241 -4.69 -4.30 13.67
C TRP A 241 -4.23 -3.51 14.90
N LEU A 242 -4.93 -3.64 16.03
CA LEU A 242 -4.59 -2.97 17.27
C LEU A 242 -3.20 -3.39 17.78
N ALA A 243 -2.91 -4.69 17.79
CA ALA A 243 -1.65 -5.23 18.26
C ALA A 243 -0.47 -4.71 17.43
N LEU A 244 -0.58 -4.75 16.10
CA LEU A 244 0.46 -4.22 15.21
C LEU A 244 0.59 -2.70 15.34
N TRP A 245 -0.52 -1.96 15.48
CA TRP A 245 -0.52 -0.52 15.71
C TRP A 245 0.21 -0.14 17.02
N VAL A 246 -0.11 -0.80 18.14
CA VAL A 246 0.56 -0.59 19.43
C VAL A 246 2.04 -0.96 19.33
N PHE A 247 2.37 -2.08 18.70
CA PHE A 247 3.74 -2.55 18.55
C PHE A 247 4.58 -1.55 17.71
N THR A 248 4.07 -1.10 16.57
CA THR A 248 4.74 -0.07 15.76
C THR A 248 4.93 1.23 16.53
N LEU A 249 3.91 1.68 17.27
CA LEU A 249 3.97 2.90 18.09
C LEU A 249 5.04 2.78 19.20
N LEU A 250 5.09 1.63 19.89
CA LEU A 250 6.05 1.36 20.95
C LEU A 250 7.49 1.41 20.41
N PHE A 251 7.79 0.68 19.33
CA PHE A 251 9.14 0.65 18.75
C PHE A 251 9.53 2.02 18.18
N CYS A 252 8.59 2.76 17.57
CA CYS A 252 8.86 4.09 17.05
C CYS A 252 9.16 5.08 18.20
N SER A 253 8.42 4.99 19.30
CA SER A 253 8.65 5.81 20.50
C SER A 253 9.97 5.48 21.18
N LEU A 254 10.33 4.20 21.27
CA LEU A 254 11.63 3.76 21.77
C LEU A 254 12.78 4.27 20.89
N ALA A 255 12.57 4.37 19.58
CA ALA A 255 13.56 4.90 18.64
C ALA A 255 13.85 6.39 18.79
N LEU A 256 12.89 7.16 19.30
CA LEU A 256 13.09 8.58 19.61
C LEU A 256 13.94 8.79 20.87
N ARG A 257 13.82 7.87 21.86
CA ARG A 257 14.54 7.98 23.13
C ARG A 257 15.93 7.36 23.08
N HIS A 258 16.09 6.26 22.35
CA HIS A 258 17.33 5.52 22.28
C HIS A 258 17.68 5.14 20.84
N PRO A 259 18.97 5.21 20.45
CA PRO A 259 19.38 4.74 19.14
C PRO A 259 19.10 3.23 19.01
N LEU A 260 18.12 2.86 18.19
CA LEU A 260 17.80 1.46 17.97
C LEU A 260 18.93 0.72 17.23
N SER A 261 19.20 -0.50 17.69
CA SER A 261 19.96 -1.49 16.92
C SER A 261 19.30 -1.78 15.58
N GLN A 262 20.05 -2.32 14.62
CA GLN A 262 19.51 -2.62 13.29
C GLN A 262 18.35 -3.61 13.37
N LEU A 263 18.47 -4.63 14.23
CA LEU A 263 17.40 -5.61 14.45
C LEU A 263 16.07 -4.94 14.87
N ARG A 264 16.10 -4.00 15.83
CA ARG A 264 14.89 -3.31 16.29
C ARG A 264 14.27 -2.42 15.21
N ARG A 265 15.08 -1.81 14.34
CA ARG A 265 14.58 -1.06 13.17
C ARG A 265 13.89 -1.98 12.17
N VAL A 266 14.45 -3.17 11.94
CA VAL A 266 13.84 -4.18 11.07
C VAL A 266 12.53 -4.69 11.68
N LEU A 267 12.47 -4.96 12.98
CA LEU A 267 11.22 -5.35 13.65
C LEU A 267 10.15 -4.25 13.57
N LEU A 268 10.53 -2.98 13.75
CA LEU A 268 9.64 -1.85 13.51
C LEU A 268 9.11 -1.86 12.07
N ALA A 269 9.98 -2.04 11.08
CA ALA A 269 9.58 -2.10 9.68
C ALA A 269 8.66 -3.28 9.37
N LEU A 270 8.98 -4.47 9.86
CA LEU A 270 8.13 -5.65 9.71
C LEU A 270 6.75 -5.41 10.32
N SER A 271 6.66 -4.80 11.51
CA SER A 271 5.38 -4.50 12.14
C SER A 271 4.54 -3.48 11.35
N ALA A 272 5.17 -2.43 10.83
CA ALA A 272 4.47 -1.39 10.05
C ALA A 272 4.04 -1.91 8.67
N LEU A 273 4.89 -2.72 8.02
CA LEU A 273 4.55 -3.40 6.77
C LEU A 273 3.41 -4.40 6.99
N ALA A 274 3.48 -5.20 8.05
CA ALA A 274 2.42 -6.13 8.43
C ALA A 274 1.11 -5.40 8.73
N LEU A 275 1.13 -4.27 9.45
CA LEU A 275 -0.06 -3.45 9.70
C LEU A 275 -0.69 -2.98 8.38
N CYS A 276 0.14 -2.39 7.51
CA CYS A 276 -0.28 -1.86 6.21
C CYS A 276 -0.86 -2.96 5.30
N TRP A 277 -0.23 -4.14 5.29
CA TRP A 277 -0.67 -5.30 4.51
C TRP A 277 -1.93 -5.94 5.09
N LEU A 278 -1.99 -6.13 6.41
CA LEU A 278 -3.13 -6.72 7.11
C LEU A 278 -4.39 -5.87 6.95
N ILE A 279 -4.26 -4.53 7.00
CA ILE A 279 -5.39 -3.63 6.73
C ILE A 279 -5.96 -3.89 5.34
N ARG A 280 -5.10 -3.99 4.31
CA ARG A 280 -5.53 -4.27 2.92
C ARG A 280 -6.11 -5.67 2.79
N TRP A 281 -5.51 -6.66 3.44
CA TRP A 281 -6.04 -8.02 3.44
C TRP A 281 -7.45 -8.08 4.02
N THR A 282 -7.64 -7.50 5.21
CA THR A 282 -8.95 -7.46 5.86
C THR A 282 -9.96 -6.70 5.03
N LEU A 283 -9.60 -5.51 4.53
CA LEU A 283 -10.53 -4.67 3.79
C LEU A 283 -10.85 -5.19 2.39
N LEU A 284 -9.88 -5.78 1.68
CA LEU A 284 -10.07 -6.20 0.30
C LEU A 284 -10.53 -7.65 0.18
N ILE A 285 -10.00 -8.57 1.01
CA ILE A 285 -10.35 -9.98 0.95
C ILE A 285 -11.46 -10.30 1.95
N GLN A 286 -11.27 -9.97 3.23
CA GLN A 286 -12.20 -10.44 4.26
C GLN A 286 -13.57 -9.76 4.20
N VAL A 287 -13.67 -8.51 3.74
CA VAL A 287 -14.98 -7.87 3.53
C VAL A 287 -15.77 -8.56 2.41
N GLN A 288 -15.12 -9.24 1.46
CA GLN A 288 -15.83 -10.02 0.43
C GLN A 288 -16.51 -11.27 1.02
N THR A 289 -16.11 -11.73 2.21
CA THR A 289 -16.78 -12.84 2.91
C THR A 289 -18.13 -12.43 3.52
N VAL A 290 -18.35 -11.12 3.69
CA VAL A 290 -19.62 -10.57 4.16
C VAL A 290 -20.68 -10.80 3.06
N PRO A 291 -21.81 -11.45 3.38
CA PRO A 291 -22.84 -11.76 2.39
C PRO A 291 -23.39 -10.48 1.74
N LYS A 292 -23.38 -10.43 0.40
CA LYS A 292 -23.93 -9.30 -0.37
C LYS A 292 -25.35 -9.57 -0.85
N PHE A 293 -25.62 -10.79 -1.32
CA PHE A 293 -26.90 -11.19 -1.91
C PHE A 293 -27.36 -12.59 -1.52
N ASN A 294 -26.56 -13.35 -0.76
CA ASN A 294 -26.91 -14.68 -0.29
C ASN A 294 -27.08 -14.68 1.24
N ALA A 295 -27.77 -15.70 1.75
CA ALA A 295 -27.96 -15.91 3.19
C ALA A 295 -26.87 -16.83 3.81
N GLN A 296 -25.88 -17.24 3.02
CA GLN A 296 -24.84 -18.19 3.41
C GLN A 296 -23.61 -17.50 4.00
N PHE A 297 -22.87 -18.22 4.84
CA PHE A 297 -21.50 -17.84 5.19
C PHE A 297 -20.58 -18.15 4.01
N ASN A 298 -19.73 -17.18 3.63
CA ASN A 298 -18.79 -17.33 2.51
C ASN A 298 -17.34 -17.37 3.04
N PRO A 299 -16.89 -18.46 3.68
CA PRO A 299 -15.54 -18.53 4.23
C PRO A 299 -14.50 -18.48 3.12
N TYR A 300 -13.47 -17.66 3.29
CA TYR A 300 -12.34 -17.63 2.37
C TYR A 300 -11.22 -18.55 2.86
N SER A 301 -10.83 -19.51 2.02
CA SER A 301 -9.60 -20.27 2.17
C SER A 301 -8.56 -19.77 1.16
N LEU A 302 -7.32 -19.56 1.63
CA LEU A 302 -6.23 -19.11 0.78
C LEU A 302 -5.67 -20.30 -0.01
N PRO A 303 -5.82 -20.34 -1.35
CA PRO A 303 -5.32 -21.46 -2.14
C PRO A 303 -3.78 -21.53 -2.12
N GLY A 304 -3.23 -22.73 -2.28
CA GLY A 304 -1.77 -22.92 -2.39
C GLY A 304 -1.17 -22.49 -3.73
N GLY A 305 -2.00 -22.27 -4.75
CA GLY A 305 -1.57 -21.99 -6.12
C GLY A 305 -1.18 -20.54 -6.40
N THR A 306 -1.16 -20.20 -7.69
CA THR A 306 -0.84 -18.87 -8.22
C THR A 306 -1.80 -17.80 -7.75
N ASP A 307 -3.03 -18.16 -7.40
CA ASP A 307 -4.05 -17.20 -6.95
C ASP A 307 -4.04 -17.01 -5.42
N GLY A 308 -3.05 -17.58 -4.73
CA GLY A 308 -2.96 -17.52 -3.28
C GLY A 308 -1.54 -17.39 -2.75
N TRP A 309 -1.02 -18.42 -2.08
CA TRP A 309 0.30 -18.35 -1.43
C TRP A 309 1.43 -18.00 -2.39
N LEU A 310 1.46 -18.57 -3.60
CA LEU A 310 2.51 -18.29 -4.58
C LEU A 310 2.45 -16.85 -5.09
N ALA A 311 1.27 -16.22 -5.15
CA ALA A 311 1.15 -14.79 -5.48
C ALA A 311 1.88 -13.93 -4.45
N ILE A 312 1.61 -14.18 -3.18
CA ILE A 312 2.17 -13.40 -2.07
C ILE A 312 3.69 -13.60 -2.03
N LEU A 313 4.16 -14.84 -2.03
CA LEU A 313 5.59 -15.14 -2.00
C LEU A 313 6.32 -14.61 -3.25
N GLY A 314 5.73 -14.78 -4.44
CA GLY A 314 6.30 -14.33 -5.70
C GLY A 314 6.43 -12.81 -5.78
N THR A 315 5.42 -12.05 -5.37
CA THR A 315 5.45 -10.58 -5.40
C THR A 315 6.44 -9.99 -4.39
N PHE A 316 6.47 -10.47 -3.15
CA PHE A 316 7.46 -10.04 -2.17
C PHE A 316 8.88 -10.47 -2.57
N GLY A 317 9.04 -11.68 -3.10
CA GLY A 317 10.30 -12.18 -3.63
C GLY A 317 10.83 -11.31 -4.78
N LEU A 318 9.95 -10.96 -5.74
CA LEU A 318 10.27 -10.05 -6.83
C LEU A 318 10.68 -8.66 -6.33
N TRP A 319 9.94 -8.09 -5.38
CA TRP A 319 10.27 -6.78 -4.82
C TRP A 319 11.65 -6.77 -4.15
N ILE A 320 11.96 -7.80 -3.35
CA ILE A 320 13.28 -7.95 -2.72
C ILE A 320 14.38 -8.10 -3.78
N ALA A 321 14.15 -8.92 -4.81
CA ALA A 321 15.10 -9.10 -5.91
C ALA A 321 15.37 -7.78 -6.64
N LEU A 322 14.33 -7.02 -6.99
CA LEU A 322 14.46 -5.70 -7.63
C LEU A 322 15.22 -4.71 -6.75
N LEU A 323 14.93 -4.70 -5.45
CA LEU A 323 15.63 -3.84 -4.49
C LEU A 323 17.13 -4.15 -4.45
N ILE A 324 17.51 -5.43 -4.42
CA ILE A 324 18.91 -5.86 -4.42
C ILE A 324 19.56 -5.51 -5.76
N ILE A 325 18.96 -5.90 -6.89
CA ILE A 325 19.51 -5.68 -8.24
C ILE A 325 19.75 -4.19 -8.46
N ILE A 326 18.74 -3.34 -8.31
CA ILE A 326 18.86 -1.90 -8.58
C ILE A 326 19.90 -1.27 -7.64
N ARG A 327 19.88 -1.63 -6.34
CA ARG A 327 20.83 -1.09 -5.37
C ARG A 327 22.28 -1.47 -5.70
N GLU A 328 22.54 -2.75 -6.01
CA GLU A 328 23.88 -3.22 -6.32
C GLU A 328 24.38 -2.69 -7.66
N THR A 329 23.51 -2.60 -8.68
CA THR A 329 23.86 -1.94 -9.95
C THR A 329 24.29 -0.49 -9.73
N LEU A 330 23.53 0.28 -8.92
CA LEU A 330 23.89 1.68 -8.62
C LEU A 330 25.20 1.79 -7.84
N ASN A 331 25.42 0.91 -6.86
CA ASN A 331 26.67 0.88 -6.10
C ASN A 331 27.87 0.53 -6.99
N GLY A 332 27.71 -0.46 -7.87
CA GLY A 332 28.74 -0.88 -8.82
C GLY A 332 29.11 0.23 -9.82
N LEU A 333 28.12 0.91 -10.39
CA LEU A 333 28.34 2.06 -11.27
C LEU A 333 29.06 3.21 -10.55
N THR A 334 28.65 3.52 -9.32
CA THR A 334 29.29 4.58 -8.52
C THR A 334 30.76 4.26 -8.24
N ARG A 335 31.09 3.00 -7.91
CA ARG A 335 32.47 2.57 -7.67
C ARG A 335 33.33 2.67 -8.93
N ARG A 336 32.81 2.27 -10.10
CA ARG A 336 33.56 2.35 -11.37
C ARG A 336 33.91 3.78 -11.76
N LEU A 337 32.97 4.72 -11.59
CA LEU A 337 33.20 6.14 -11.92
C LEU A 337 34.09 6.89 -10.90
N GLN A 338 34.34 6.31 -9.72
CA GLN A 338 35.27 6.88 -8.74
C GLN A 338 36.70 6.35 -8.90
N HIS A 339 36.89 5.23 -9.60
CA HIS A 339 38.18 4.55 -9.77
C HIS A 339 38.70 4.54 -11.22
N GLY A 340 37.95 5.09 -12.17
CA GLY A 340 38.38 5.37 -13.54
C GLY A 340 38.24 6.85 -13.81
#